data_AF-A0A319EVP6-F1
#
_entry.id   AF-A0A319EVP6-F1
#
_cell.length_a   1.000
_cell.length_b   1.000
_cell.length_c   1.000
_cell.angle_alpha   90.00
_cell.angle_beta   90.00
_cell.angle_gamma   90.00
#
_symmetry.space_group_name_H-M   'P 1'
#
loop_
_entity.id
_entity.type
_entity.pdbx_description
1 polymer ?
#
loop_
_entity_poly.entity_id
_entity_poly.type
_entity_poly.pdbx_seq_one_letter_code
_entity_poly.pdbx_strand_id
1 'polypeptide(L)'
;MGEASEHQPLTVQPMQLQSPEPPSPPPRWPNRQFYRYISKSPVSLENVKNILTTFDFEDAHERISDSLLLKMEQWMGYSNLPFHDKHDRVHIICDKVHMILEKLLWSHRYHSLSYTCIDGKPRLVISPKKGVTPLPLPDWLSTPYILPEPAQDFIFRLESSTEICKNAKITGGHAILDSYSRMPDMS
;
A
#
# COMPACT_ATOMS: atom_id res chain seq x y z
N MET A 1 -88.62 34.15 3.24
CA MET A 1 -87.54 33.38 2.60
C MET A 1 -86.24 33.98 3.05
N GLY A 2 -85.50 33.27 3.90
CA GLY A 2 -84.17 33.66 4.38
C GLY A 2 -83.51 32.37 4.83
N GLU A 3 -82.62 31.85 4.00
CA GLU A 3 -81.94 30.57 4.24
C GLU A 3 -80.87 30.74 5.31
N ALA A 4 -80.92 29.85 6.30
CA ALA A 4 -79.81 29.56 7.18
C ALA A 4 -78.77 28.76 6.40
N SER A 5 -77.49 29.11 6.55
CA SER A 5 -76.37 28.26 6.15
C SER A 5 -75.41 28.13 7.33
N GLU A 6 -75.36 26.92 7.88
CA GLU A 6 -74.38 26.44 8.83
C GLU A 6 -73.16 25.81 8.10
N HIS A 7 -72.06 25.70 8.86
CA HIS A 7 -70.83 24.91 8.65
C HIS A 7 -69.74 25.62 7.79
N GLN A 8 -68.46 25.70 8.18
CA GLN A 8 -67.60 24.81 9.00
C GLN A 8 -66.35 25.59 9.49
N PRO A 9 -65.70 25.21 10.62
CA PRO A 9 -64.41 25.78 11.01
C PRO A 9 -63.26 25.08 10.26
N LEU A 10 -62.35 25.87 9.70
CA LEU A 10 -61.11 25.39 9.06
C LEU A 10 -60.16 24.81 10.12
N THR A 11 -60.05 23.48 10.16
CA THR A 11 -59.03 22.78 10.95
C THR A 11 -57.66 23.01 10.30
N VAL A 12 -56.85 23.88 10.92
CA VAL A 12 -55.44 24.06 10.55
C VAL A 12 -54.67 22.81 10.97
N GLN A 13 -54.27 21.98 10.00
CA GLN A 13 -53.34 20.88 10.28
C GLN A 13 -51.95 21.45 10.64
N PRO A 14 -51.26 20.90 11.64
CA PRO A 14 -49.90 21.32 11.95
C PRO A 14 -48.97 20.92 10.81
N MET A 15 -48.31 21.90 10.19
CA MET A 15 -47.21 21.65 9.26
C MET A 15 -46.14 20.83 9.99
N GLN A 16 -45.97 19.56 9.59
CA GLN A 16 -44.83 18.77 9.99
C GLN A 16 -43.57 19.46 9.46
N LEU A 17 -42.76 20.00 10.36
CA LEU A 17 -41.40 20.45 10.07
C LEU A 17 -40.62 19.22 9.58
N GLN A 18 -40.49 19.06 8.27
CA GLN A 18 -39.56 18.08 7.71
C GLN A 18 -38.16 18.51 8.11
N SER A 19 -37.57 17.81 9.09
CA SER A 19 -36.15 17.93 9.36
C SER A 19 -35.40 17.64 8.07
N PRO A 20 -34.40 18.46 7.67
CA PRO A 20 -33.61 18.16 6.49
C PRO A 20 -32.98 16.79 6.69
N GLU A 21 -33.21 15.88 5.74
CA GLU A 21 -32.49 14.61 5.71
C GLU A 21 -30.99 14.90 5.82
N PRO A 22 -30.25 14.15 6.66
CA PRO A 22 -28.81 14.30 6.71
C PRO A 22 -28.26 14.08 5.30
N PRO A 23 -27.34 14.94 4.82
CA PRO A 23 -26.82 14.83 3.48
C PRO A 23 -26.29 13.42 3.26
N SER A 24 -26.76 12.79 2.17
CA SER A 24 -26.31 11.47 1.75
C SER A 24 -24.78 11.43 1.80
N PRO A 25 -24.16 10.38 2.37
CA PRO A 25 -22.72 10.30 2.41
C PRO A 25 -22.17 10.44 0.99
N PRO A 26 -21.05 11.16 0.79
CA PRO A 26 -20.49 11.36 -0.54
C PRO A 26 -20.31 10.01 -1.23
N PRO A 27 -20.57 9.93 -2.55
CA PRO A 27 -20.50 8.67 -3.27
C PRO A 27 -19.12 8.04 -3.11
N ARG A 28 -19.09 6.88 -2.44
CA ARG A 28 -17.85 6.13 -2.23
C ARG A 28 -17.41 5.57 -3.58
N TRP A 29 -16.14 5.79 -3.93
CA TRP A 29 -15.54 5.05 -5.03
C TRP A 29 -15.58 3.56 -4.68
N PRO A 30 -15.99 2.66 -5.58
CA PRO A 30 -15.82 1.23 -5.36
C PRO A 30 -14.35 0.96 -5.02
N ASN A 31 -14.06 0.24 -3.91
CA ASN A 31 -12.69 0.04 -3.41
C ASN A 31 -11.70 -0.35 -4.52
N ARG A 32 -12.12 -1.22 -5.45
CA ARG A 32 -11.30 -1.62 -6.60
C ARG A 32 -10.89 -0.46 -7.52
N GLN A 33 -11.76 0.51 -7.76
CA GLN A 33 -11.46 1.70 -8.56
C GLN A 33 -10.53 2.65 -7.81
N PHE A 34 -10.75 2.80 -6.51
CA PHE A 34 -9.89 3.59 -5.63
C PHE A 34 -8.45 3.06 -5.62
N TYR A 35 -8.23 1.78 -5.29
CA TYR A 35 -6.88 1.19 -5.31
C TYR A 35 -6.23 1.22 -6.70
N ARG A 36 -7.02 1.06 -7.78
CA ARG A 36 -6.51 1.22 -9.15
C ARG A 36 -6.04 2.64 -9.42
N TYR A 37 -6.75 3.64 -8.92
CA TYR A 37 -6.34 5.04 -9.04
C TYR A 37 -5.07 5.32 -8.25
N ILE A 38 -5.02 4.93 -6.98
CA ILE A 38 -3.82 5.04 -6.13
C ILE A 38 -2.60 4.37 -6.80
N SER A 39 -2.76 3.16 -7.34
CA SER A 39 -1.67 2.43 -8.00
C SER A 39 -1.12 3.17 -9.23
N LYS A 40 -2.01 3.80 -10.01
CA LYS A 40 -1.69 4.47 -11.29
C LYS A 40 -1.37 5.96 -11.16
N SER A 41 -1.70 6.59 -10.05
CA SER A 41 -1.47 8.03 -9.85
C SER A 41 0.03 8.34 -9.98
N PRO A 42 0.41 9.30 -10.84
CA PRO A 42 1.79 9.71 -10.96
C PRO A 42 2.20 10.55 -9.75
N VAL A 43 3.46 10.47 -9.37
CA VAL A 43 4.09 11.34 -8.37
C VAL A 43 5.27 12.02 -9.06
N SER A 44 5.42 13.33 -8.89
CA SER A 44 6.52 14.08 -9.51
C SER A 44 7.86 13.61 -8.94
N LEU A 45 8.93 13.68 -9.73
CA LEU A 45 10.26 13.25 -9.29
C LEU A 45 10.74 14.00 -8.04
N GLU A 46 10.43 15.30 -7.95
CA GLU A 46 10.71 16.13 -6.78
C GLU A 46 10.03 15.58 -5.52
N ASN A 47 8.74 15.22 -5.63
CA ASN A 47 7.99 14.66 -4.52
C ASN A 47 8.43 13.23 -4.19
N VAL A 48 8.85 12.42 -5.17
CA VAL A 48 9.44 11.09 -4.93
C VAL A 48 10.63 11.19 -3.99
N LYS A 49 11.55 12.12 -4.27
CA LYS A 49 12.70 12.37 -3.39
C LYS A 49 12.23 12.73 -1.98
N ASN A 50 11.35 13.73 -1.84
CA ASN A 50 10.86 14.19 -0.54
C ASN A 50 10.16 13.08 0.26
N ILE A 51 9.35 12.26 -0.40
CA ILE A 51 8.66 11.12 0.20
C ILE A 51 9.68 10.10 0.72
N LEU A 52 10.59 9.62 -0.13
CA LEU A 52 11.51 8.54 0.22
C LEU A 52 12.56 8.94 1.26
N THR A 53 12.95 10.22 1.34
CA THR A 53 13.89 10.69 2.36
C THR A 53 13.23 10.99 3.71
N THR A 54 11.93 11.26 3.73
CA THR A 54 11.21 11.63 4.96
C THR A 54 10.50 10.44 5.59
N PHE A 55 10.12 9.45 4.78
CA PHE A 55 9.37 8.30 5.25
C PHE A 55 10.26 7.32 6.02
N ASP A 56 9.78 6.91 7.20
CA ASP A 56 10.45 5.89 8.01
C ASP A 56 9.92 4.49 7.67
N PHE A 57 10.69 3.75 6.88
CA PHE A 57 10.31 2.40 6.45
C PHE A 57 10.32 1.35 7.58
N GLU A 58 10.92 1.64 8.73
CA GLU A 58 10.95 0.68 9.85
C GLU A 58 9.63 0.70 10.64
N ASP A 59 9.11 1.89 10.94
CA ASP A 59 8.03 2.08 11.94
C ASP A 59 6.76 2.78 11.41
N ALA A 60 6.69 3.14 10.11
CA ALA A 60 5.63 4.02 9.61
C ALA A 60 4.19 3.53 9.84
N HIS A 61 3.93 2.21 9.80
CA HIS A 61 2.57 1.70 10.04
C HIS A 61 2.06 1.97 11.46
N GLU A 62 2.95 2.06 12.45
CA GLU A 62 2.58 2.22 13.85
C GLU A 62 2.75 3.66 14.34
N ARG A 63 3.69 4.43 13.75
CA ARG A 63 4.17 5.70 14.33
C ARG A 63 4.06 6.91 13.43
N ILE A 64 3.48 6.80 12.23
CA ILE A 64 3.31 7.97 11.36
C ILE A 64 2.43 9.03 12.03
N SER A 65 2.97 10.24 12.18
CA SER A 65 2.23 11.36 12.75
C SER A 65 1.19 11.89 11.76
N ASP A 66 0.11 12.51 12.26
CA ASP A 66 -0.90 13.12 11.39
C ASP A 66 -0.32 14.23 10.50
N SER A 67 0.68 14.97 11.01
CA SER A 67 1.38 16.00 10.24
C SER A 67 2.21 15.41 9.09
N LEU A 68 2.84 14.26 9.30
CA LEU A 68 3.58 13.56 8.25
C LEU A 68 2.62 12.94 7.24
N LEU A 69 1.53 12.34 7.70
CA LEU A 69 0.48 11.77 6.85
C LEU A 69 -0.10 12.82 5.89
N LEU A 70 -0.45 14.01 6.40
CA LEU A 70 -0.94 15.13 5.59
C LEU A 70 0.09 15.60 4.55
N LYS A 71 1.38 15.66 4.91
CA LYS A 71 2.45 16.00 3.95
C LYS A 71 2.57 14.96 2.84
N MET A 72 2.52 13.68 3.18
CA MET A 72 2.56 12.58 2.21
C MET A 72 1.37 12.65 1.26
N GLU A 73 0.17 12.90 1.78
CA GLU A 73 -1.03 13.11 0.95
C GLU A 73 -0.85 14.29 -0.02
N GLN A 74 -0.31 15.41 0.44
CA GLN A 74 -0.04 16.55 -0.43
C GLN A 74 0.97 16.21 -1.54
N TRP A 75 2.08 15.56 -1.21
CA TRP A 75 3.10 15.17 -2.18
C TRP A 75 2.58 14.14 -3.21
N MET A 76 1.66 13.27 -2.80
CA MET A 76 1.04 12.27 -3.68
C MET A 76 -0.21 12.78 -4.42
N GLY A 77 -0.71 13.97 -4.09
CA GLY A 77 -1.93 14.53 -4.68
C GLY A 77 -3.23 13.93 -4.13
N TYR A 78 -3.21 13.44 -2.88
CA TYR A 78 -4.31 12.70 -2.24
C TYR A 78 -5.14 13.53 -1.25
N SER A 79 -4.87 14.83 -1.11
CA SER A 79 -5.47 15.69 -0.06
C SER A 79 -7.00 15.70 -0.03
N ASN A 80 -7.67 15.40 -1.14
CA ASN A 80 -9.13 15.41 -1.26
C ASN A 80 -9.74 14.01 -1.47
N LEU A 81 -8.97 12.95 -1.22
CA LEU A 81 -9.45 11.59 -1.42
C LEU A 81 -10.34 11.11 -0.26
N PRO A 82 -11.41 10.36 -0.56
CA PRO A 82 -12.37 9.91 0.46
C PRO A 82 -11.89 8.64 1.15
N PHE A 83 -10.83 8.75 1.97
CA PHE A 83 -10.35 7.63 2.78
C PHE A 83 -11.38 7.19 3.82
N HIS A 84 -11.37 5.92 4.20
CA HIS A 84 -12.37 5.37 5.12
C HIS A 84 -12.18 5.85 6.56
N ASP A 85 -10.95 5.74 7.06
CA ASP A 85 -10.52 6.13 8.40
C ASP A 85 -9.00 6.38 8.41
N LYS A 86 -8.44 6.70 9.58
CA LYS A 86 -6.99 6.94 9.72
C LYS A 86 -6.15 5.70 9.41
N HIS A 87 -6.62 4.50 9.76
CA HIS A 87 -5.87 3.27 9.52
C HIS A 87 -5.77 2.97 8.03
N ASP A 88 -6.90 3.09 7.30
CA ASP A 88 -6.96 2.99 5.84
C ASP A 88 -6.02 4.00 5.18
N ARG A 89 -6.03 5.27 5.63
CA ARG A 89 -5.09 6.31 5.16
C ARG A 89 -3.64 5.88 5.30
N VAL A 90 -3.25 5.46 6.51
CA VAL A 90 -1.88 5.03 6.80
C VAL A 90 -1.48 3.87 5.89
N HIS A 91 -2.35 2.85 5.76
CA HIS A 91 -2.09 1.70 4.93
C HIS A 91 -1.89 2.08 3.46
N ILE A 92 -2.82 2.86 2.88
CA ILE A 92 -2.74 3.32 1.49
C ILE A 92 -1.48 4.16 1.22
N ILE A 93 -1.13 5.05 2.15
CA ILE A 93 0.08 5.87 2.04
C ILE A 93 1.32 4.99 2.10
N CYS A 94 1.43 4.09 3.08
CA CYS A 94 2.57 3.18 3.22
C CYS A 94 2.73 2.31 1.96
N ASP A 95 1.67 1.70 1.47
CA ASP A 95 1.69 0.90 0.24
C ASP A 95 2.17 1.72 -0.95
N LYS A 96 1.66 2.96 -1.08
CA LYS A 96 2.08 3.86 -2.17
C LYS A 96 3.56 4.22 -2.06
N VAL A 97 4.09 4.47 -0.86
CA VAL A 97 5.52 4.74 -0.66
C VAL A 97 6.36 3.53 -1.09
N HIS A 98 6.00 2.33 -0.66
CA HIS A 98 6.69 1.11 -1.07
C HIS A 98 6.67 0.93 -2.59
N MET A 99 5.51 1.14 -3.24
CA MET A 99 5.42 1.11 -4.71
C MET A 99 6.31 2.16 -5.40
N ILE A 100 6.44 3.35 -4.82
CA ILE A 100 7.34 4.39 -5.34
C ILE A 100 8.79 3.92 -5.24
N LEU A 101 9.18 3.37 -4.08
CA LEU A 101 10.51 2.83 -3.87
C LEU A 101 10.82 1.70 -4.86
N GLU A 102 9.92 0.72 -5.01
CA GLU A 102 10.10 -0.40 -5.95
C GLU A 102 10.28 0.08 -7.39
N LYS A 103 9.45 1.03 -7.85
CA LYS A 103 9.59 1.61 -9.19
C LYS A 103 10.91 2.33 -9.38
N LEU A 104 11.37 3.06 -8.36
CA LEU A 104 12.68 3.69 -8.40
C LEU A 104 13.79 2.63 -8.50
N LEU A 105 13.79 1.62 -7.64
CA LEU A 105 14.76 0.52 -7.66
C LEU A 105 14.78 -0.21 -9.01
N TRP A 106 13.62 -0.46 -9.62
CA TRP A 106 13.50 -1.04 -10.96
C TRP A 106 14.12 -0.16 -12.04
N SER A 107 13.94 1.17 -11.96
CA SER A 107 14.61 2.09 -12.89
C SER A 107 16.14 2.08 -12.75
N HIS A 108 16.64 1.70 -11.57
CA HIS A 108 18.05 1.45 -11.28
C HIS A 108 18.50 -0.01 -11.51
N ARG A 109 17.67 -0.82 -12.16
CA ARG A 109 17.92 -2.22 -12.56
C ARG A 109 18.04 -3.22 -11.40
N TYR A 110 17.50 -2.88 -10.24
CA TYR A 110 17.27 -3.83 -9.16
C TYR A 110 15.91 -4.48 -9.37
N HIS A 111 15.81 -5.80 -9.28
CA HIS A 111 14.60 -6.54 -9.63
C HIS A 111 14.16 -7.53 -8.56
N SER A 112 15.11 -8.18 -7.89
CA SER A 112 14.80 -9.11 -6.80
C SER A 112 14.90 -8.32 -5.49
N LEU A 113 13.72 -8.13 -4.90
CA LEU A 113 13.49 -7.35 -3.70
C LEU A 113 13.00 -8.33 -2.63
N SER A 114 13.74 -8.50 -1.54
CA SER A 114 13.40 -9.42 -0.47
C SER A 114 13.38 -8.70 0.87
N TYR A 115 12.24 -8.76 1.56
CA TYR A 115 12.12 -8.24 2.91
C TYR A 115 12.67 -9.27 3.89
N THR A 116 13.56 -8.84 4.78
CA THR A 116 14.16 -9.65 5.83
C THR A 116 14.21 -8.87 7.14
N CYS A 117 14.62 -9.50 8.24
CA CYS A 117 14.88 -8.83 9.51
C CYS A 117 16.35 -9.01 9.89
N ILE A 118 17.06 -7.91 10.13
CA ILE A 118 18.44 -7.90 10.63
C ILE A 118 18.44 -7.11 11.94
N ASP A 119 18.98 -7.72 13.00
CA ASP A 119 19.00 -7.13 14.35
C ASP A 119 17.62 -6.65 14.85
N GLY A 120 16.57 -7.42 14.51
CA GLY A 120 15.19 -7.11 14.89
C GLY A 120 14.53 -5.98 14.09
N LYS A 121 15.18 -5.49 13.02
CA LYS A 121 14.66 -4.40 12.18
C LYS A 121 14.39 -4.87 10.75
N PRO A 122 13.29 -4.44 10.11
CA PRO A 122 12.96 -4.83 8.74
C PRO A 122 13.96 -4.21 7.76
N ARG A 123 14.45 -5.01 6.81
CA ARG A 123 15.40 -4.60 5.78
C ARG A 123 14.91 -5.07 4.42
N LEU A 124 15.11 -4.23 3.41
CA LEU A 124 14.88 -4.56 2.02
C LEU A 124 16.21 -4.92 1.36
N VAL A 125 16.41 -6.20 1.08
CA VAL A 125 17.56 -6.68 0.29
C VAL A 125 17.24 -6.49 -1.18
N ILE A 126 18.13 -5.82 -1.90
CA ILE A 126 17.98 -5.52 -3.32
C ILE A 126 19.06 -6.22 -4.14
N SER A 127 18.66 -6.86 -5.24
CA SER A 127 19.60 -7.54 -6.14
C SER A 127 19.26 -7.25 -7.59
N PRO A 128 20.28 -7.01 -8.45
CA PRO A 128 20.06 -6.91 -9.88
C PRO A 128 19.68 -8.28 -10.44
N LYS A 129 18.97 -8.27 -11.57
CA LYS A 129 18.73 -9.51 -12.31
C LYS A 129 20.08 -10.07 -12.80
N LYS A 130 20.25 -11.39 -12.75
CA LYS A 130 21.46 -12.06 -13.25
C LYS A 130 21.80 -11.59 -14.67
N GLY A 131 23.05 -11.14 -14.87
CA GLY A 131 23.54 -10.63 -16.14
C GLY A 131 23.19 -9.16 -16.43
N VAL A 132 22.58 -8.44 -15.48
CA VAL A 132 22.30 -7.01 -15.61
C VAL A 132 23.22 -6.23 -14.67
N THR A 133 23.96 -5.26 -15.23
CA THR A 133 24.75 -4.33 -14.43
C THR A 133 23.83 -3.30 -13.77
N PRO A 134 23.77 -3.24 -12.42
CA PRO A 134 22.95 -2.24 -11.72
C PRO A 134 23.44 -0.82 -12.02
N LEU A 135 22.53 0.15 -11.93
CA LEU A 135 22.89 1.56 -11.93
C LEU A 135 23.13 2.01 -10.48
N PRO A 136 24.03 2.98 -10.24
CA PRO A 136 24.21 3.53 -8.90
C PRO A 136 22.87 4.09 -8.40
N LEU A 137 22.51 3.76 -7.16
CA LEU A 137 21.37 4.41 -6.52
C LEU A 137 21.69 5.88 -6.27
N PRO A 138 20.68 6.77 -6.23
CA PRO A 138 20.91 8.15 -5.89
C PRO A 138 21.47 8.27 -4.46
N ASP A 139 22.47 9.13 -4.24
CA ASP A 139 23.12 9.27 -2.93
C ASP A 139 22.13 9.63 -1.80
N TRP A 140 21.06 10.35 -2.15
CA TRP A 140 19.99 10.72 -1.22
C TRP A 140 19.06 9.56 -0.83
N LEU A 141 19.07 8.45 -1.57
CA LEU A 141 18.30 7.24 -1.27
C LEU A 141 19.05 6.28 -0.35
N SER A 142 20.30 6.60 0.02
CA SER A 142 21.11 5.78 0.92
C SER A 142 20.43 5.69 2.29
N THR A 143 19.63 4.64 2.46
CA THR A 143 18.85 4.39 3.66
C THR A 143 19.38 3.09 4.30
N PRO A 144 19.52 3.02 5.62
CA PRO A 144 19.90 1.79 6.32
C PRO A 144 18.89 0.66 6.12
N TYR A 145 17.69 0.99 5.64
CA TYR A 145 16.63 0.07 5.26
C TYR A 145 16.94 -0.73 4.00
N ILE A 146 17.64 -0.15 3.02
CA ILE A 146 17.94 -0.77 1.72
C ILE A 146 19.35 -1.34 1.76
N LEU A 147 19.48 -2.66 1.61
CA LEU A 147 20.76 -3.34 1.59
C LEU A 147 21.00 -3.92 0.20
N PRO A 148 22.07 -3.55 -0.51
CA PRO A 148 22.47 -4.32 -1.68
C PRO A 148 22.75 -5.76 -1.21
N GLU A 149 22.26 -6.73 -1.98
CA GLU A 149 22.68 -8.11 -1.78
C GLU A 149 24.22 -8.10 -1.78
N PRO A 150 24.86 -8.60 -0.71
CA PRO A 150 26.31 -8.61 -0.66
C PRO A 150 26.78 -9.38 -1.89
N ALA A 151 27.57 -8.73 -2.73
CA ALA A 151 28.20 -9.37 -3.89
C ALA A 151 29.30 -10.31 -3.37
N GLN A 152 28.95 -11.37 -2.64
CA GLN A 152 29.85 -12.41 -2.14
C GLN A 152 29.09 -13.49 -1.36
N ASP A 153 29.25 -14.74 -1.80
CA ASP A 153 29.59 -15.89 -0.96
C ASP A 153 28.76 -16.16 0.32
N PHE A 154 27.49 -15.77 0.35
CA PHE A 154 26.53 -16.64 1.01
C PHE A 154 26.40 -17.89 0.13
N ILE A 155 27.34 -18.83 0.32
CA ILE A 155 27.03 -20.24 0.14
C ILE A 155 25.86 -20.47 1.09
N PHE A 156 24.64 -20.29 0.60
CA PHE A 156 23.52 -21.05 1.09
C PHE A 156 23.97 -22.49 0.86
N ARG A 157 24.61 -23.09 1.87
CA ARG A 157 24.74 -24.54 1.94
C ARG A 157 23.30 -24.97 2.06
N LEU A 158 22.69 -25.28 0.92
CA LEU A 158 21.61 -26.22 0.88
C LEU A 158 22.23 -27.49 1.46
N GLU A 159 22.15 -27.63 2.78
CA GLU A 159 22.48 -28.89 3.43
C GLU A 159 21.67 -29.93 2.67
N SER A 160 22.39 -30.85 2.02
CA SER A 160 21.82 -31.88 1.19
C SER A 160 20.61 -32.46 1.90
N SER A 161 19.49 -32.45 1.18
CA SER A 161 18.09 -32.69 1.57
C SER A 161 17.76 -34.00 2.29
N THR A 162 18.73 -34.68 2.89
CA THR A 162 18.56 -35.99 3.53
C THR A 162 18.39 -35.92 5.05
N GLU A 163 18.75 -34.81 5.72
CA GLU A 163 18.62 -34.70 7.19
C GLU A 163 17.45 -33.82 7.68
N ILE A 164 17.01 -32.83 6.89
CA ILE A 164 15.92 -31.90 7.29
C ILE A 164 14.55 -32.60 7.38
N CYS A 165 14.36 -33.71 6.68
CA CYS A 165 13.09 -34.46 6.67
C CYS A 165 12.74 -35.16 7.99
N LYS A 166 13.61 -35.17 9.00
CA LYS A 166 13.31 -35.91 10.25
C LYS A 166 12.63 -35.10 11.33
N ASN A 167 12.70 -33.75 11.34
CA ASN A 167 12.12 -32.93 12.43
C ASN A 167 11.75 -31.49 12.03
N ALA A 168 11.19 -31.26 10.84
CA ALA A 168 10.69 -29.93 10.48
C ALA A 168 9.35 -29.64 11.19
N LYS A 169 9.41 -28.90 12.31
CA LYS A 169 8.24 -28.17 12.82
C LYS A 169 8.03 -26.96 11.92
N ILE A 170 7.09 -27.10 10.99
CA ILE A 170 6.67 -26.02 10.09
C ILE A 170 5.92 -24.97 10.90
N THR A 171 6.51 -23.78 11.07
CA THR A 171 5.77 -22.57 11.43
C THR A 171 5.86 -21.59 10.26
N GLY A 172 4.85 -21.68 9.39
CA GLY A 172 4.26 -20.60 8.57
C GLY A 172 5.17 -19.70 7.74
N GLY A 173 5.11 -19.86 6.42
CA GLY A 173 5.57 -18.82 5.49
C GLY A 173 5.75 -19.27 4.04
N HIS A 174 4.65 -19.50 3.33
CA HIS A 174 4.53 -19.55 1.86
C HIS A 174 5.55 -20.41 1.09
N ALA A 175 5.21 -21.69 0.94
CA ALA A 175 5.75 -22.53 -0.12
C ALA A 175 5.35 -21.95 -1.49
N ILE A 176 6.33 -21.55 -2.29
CA ILE A 176 6.12 -21.33 -3.72
C ILE A 176 6.10 -22.72 -4.36
N LEU A 177 4.90 -23.30 -4.47
CA LEU A 177 4.61 -24.39 -5.39
C LEU A 177 3.94 -23.75 -6.61
N ASP A 178 4.65 -23.76 -7.74
CA ASP A 178 4.11 -24.18 -9.04
C ASP A 178 5.18 -24.01 -10.13
N SER A 179 6.20 -24.87 -10.07
CA SER A 179 6.89 -25.29 -11.29
C SER A 179 6.02 -26.35 -11.97
N TYR A 180 5.07 -25.92 -12.81
CA TYR A 180 4.50 -26.78 -13.85
C TYR A 180 5.56 -27.01 -14.94
N SER A 181 6.43 -27.98 -14.67
CA SER A 181 7.23 -28.66 -15.68
C SER A 181 6.28 -29.39 -16.62
N ARG A 182 6.03 -28.84 -17.82
CA ARG A 182 5.67 -29.69 -18.97
C ARG A 182 6.94 -30.38 -19.43
N MET A 183 7.12 -31.66 -19.09
CA MET A 183 8.00 -32.54 -19.86
C MET A 183 7.28 -32.99 -21.13
N PRO A 184 8.00 -33.22 -22.24
CA PRO A 184 7.44 -33.81 -23.44
C PRO A 184 7.23 -35.31 -23.26
N ASP A 185 6.07 -35.82 -23.69
CA ASP A 185 5.83 -37.24 -23.87
C ASP A 185 6.77 -37.77 -24.98
N MET A 186 7.56 -38.77 -24.65
CA MET A 186 8.23 -39.66 -25.60
C MET A 186 7.67 -41.04 -25.36
N SER A 187 6.78 -41.47 -26.25
CA SER A 187 6.39 -42.86 -26.46
C SER A 187 6.21 -43.09 -27.95
#